data_AF-A0A2X3J7G9-F1
#
_entry.id   AF-A0A2X3J7G9-F1
#
_cell.length_a   1.000
_cell.length_b   1.000
_cell.length_c   1.000
_cell.angle_alpha   90.00
_cell.angle_beta   90.00
_cell.angle_gamma   90.00
#
_symmetry.space_group_name_H-M   'P 1'
#
loop_
_entity.id
_entity.type
_entity.pdbx_description
1 polymer ?
#
loop_
_entity_poly.entity_id
_entity_poly.type
_entity_poly.pdbx_seq_one_letter_code
_entity_poly.pdbx_strand_id
1 'polypeptide(L)'
;MWELSGYNKVAPKWAIHYSLTYTSWSQFQELKAKGSNGQTLFYKDEGFKDAYRIALGTTYYMDDNWTFRTGIAFDDSPVPANKRSISIPDQDRLWLSAGTTYAFNKDASVDVGVSYMHGQKVNIEEGPYTFKSEGKAWLYGANFNYAF
;
A
#
# COMPACT_ATOMS: atom_id res chain seq x y z
N MET A 1 2.80 -13.92 3.35
CA MET A 1 3.16 -12.50 3.56
C MET A 1 3.90 -12.42 4.87
N TRP A 2 4.98 -11.64 4.92
CA TRP A 2 5.80 -11.44 6.11
C TRP A 2 5.96 -9.95 6.37
N GLU A 3 5.97 -9.52 7.63
CA GLU A 3 6.19 -8.11 7.98
C GLU A 3 7.09 -8.01 9.21
N LEU A 4 8.06 -7.09 9.13
CA LEU A 4 8.89 -6.67 10.25
C LEU A 4 8.64 -5.19 10.51
N SER A 5 8.30 -4.86 11.75
CA SER A 5 7.95 -3.48 12.14
C SER A 5 8.65 -3.08 13.43
N GLY A 6 8.97 -1.79 13.53
CA GLY A 6 9.59 -1.19 14.70
C GLY A 6 8.89 0.09 15.12
N TYR A 7 8.82 0.31 16.42
CA TYR A 7 8.30 1.54 17.03
C TYR A 7 9.30 2.01 18.09
N ASN A 8 9.69 3.28 18.00
CA ASN A 8 10.64 3.89 18.93
C ASN A 8 10.12 5.25 19.38
N LYS A 9 9.80 5.38 20.67
CA LYS A 9 9.50 6.68 21.28
C LYS A 9 10.81 7.39 21.62
N VAL A 10 11.30 8.19 20.67
CA VAL A 10 12.63 8.84 20.72
C VAL A 10 12.67 10.09 21.59
N ALA A 11 11.51 10.69 21.89
CA ALA A 11 11.38 11.81 22.82
C ALA A 11 9.99 11.80 23.50
N PRO A 12 9.76 12.61 24.56
CA PRO A 12 8.46 12.63 25.26
C PRO A 12 7.25 12.83 24.33
N LYS A 13 7.42 13.66 23.30
CA LYS A 13 6.41 14.01 22.31
C LYS A 13 6.63 13.39 20.92
N TRP A 14 7.70 12.63 20.71
CA TRP A 14 8.04 12.12 19.38
C TRP A 14 8.25 10.61 19.38
N ALA A 15 7.61 9.95 18.42
CA ALA A 15 7.87 8.56 18.09
C ALA A 15 8.13 8.38 16.59
N ILE A 16 9.03 7.47 16.27
CA ILE A 16 9.33 7.03 14.91
C ILE A 16 8.88 5.59 14.79
N HIS A 17 8.31 5.27 13.62
CA HIS A 17 7.82 3.94 13.30
C HIS A 17 8.17 3.60 11.86
N TYR A 18 8.55 2.35 11.63
CA TYR A 18 9.00 1.88 10.33
C TYR A 18 8.62 0.42 10.14
N SER A 19 8.43 0.00 8.90
CA SER A 19 8.19 -1.40 8.56
C SER A 19 8.76 -1.79 7.20
N LEU A 20 9.02 -3.09 7.08
CA LEU A 20 9.33 -3.79 5.84
C LEU A 20 8.35 -4.96 5.72
N THR A 21 7.47 -4.89 4.72
CA THR A 21 6.57 -5.98 4.35
C THR A 21 7.14 -6.69 3.13
N TYR A 22 7.14 -8.01 3.12
CA TYR A 22 7.51 -8.84 1.99
C TYR A 22 6.33 -9.73 1.59
N THR A 23 5.96 -9.67 0.32
CA THR A 23 4.85 -10.46 -0.23
C THR A 23 5.36 -11.42 -1.28
N SER A 24 5.16 -12.72 -1.01
CA SER A 24 5.57 -13.82 -1.89
C SER A 24 4.62 -13.98 -3.10
N TRP A 25 4.56 -12.96 -3.95
CA TRP A 25 3.74 -12.95 -5.16
C TRP A 25 4.19 -13.96 -6.22
N SER A 26 5.41 -14.50 -6.13
CA SER A 26 5.87 -15.64 -6.94
C SER A 26 5.03 -16.91 -6.79
N GLN A 27 4.12 -16.98 -5.83
CA GLN A 27 3.13 -18.05 -5.77
C GLN A 27 2.01 -17.87 -6.81
N PHE A 28 1.81 -16.65 -7.32
CA PHE A 28 0.80 -16.31 -8.30
C PHE A 28 1.42 -16.33 -9.72
N GLN A 29 1.38 -17.53 -10.32
CA GLN A 29 2.00 -17.77 -11.63
C GLN A 29 1.00 -17.65 -12.79
N GLU A 30 -0.25 -18.10 -12.62
CA GLU A 30 -1.20 -18.16 -13.73
C GLU A 30 -2.65 -17.98 -13.27
N LEU A 31 -3.46 -17.42 -14.17
CA LEU A 31 -4.91 -17.48 -14.12
C LEU A 31 -5.40 -18.49 -15.15
N LYS A 32 -5.98 -19.58 -14.67
CA LYS A 32 -6.45 -20.68 -15.52
C LYS A 32 -7.90 -21.03 -15.21
N ALA A 33 -8.78 -20.86 -16.19
CA ALA A 33 -10.16 -21.35 -16.10
C ALA A 33 -10.25 -22.76 -16.70
N LYS A 34 -10.86 -23.69 -15.96
CA LYS A 34 -11.10 -25.06 -16.42
C LYS A 34 -12.60 -25.34 -16.52
N GLY A 35 -13.00 -26.05 -17.58
CA GLY A 35 -14.36 -26.57 -17.72
C GLY A 35 -14.58 -27.83 -16.88
N SER A 36 -15.83 -28.25 -16.77
CA SER A 36 -16.25 -29.44 -16.02
C SER A 36 -15.60 -30.76 -16.49
N ASN A 37 -15.08 -30.77 -17.71
CA ASN A 37 -14.44 -31.91 -18.37
C ASN A 37 -12.90 -31.82 -18.26
N GLY A 38 -12.37 -30.85 -17.51
CA GLY A 38 -10.94 -30.60 -17.34
C GLY A 38 -10.27 -29.82 -18.48
N GLN A 39 -11.02 -29.43 -19.52
CA GLN A 39 -10.51 -28.60 -20.62
C GLN A 39 -10.14 -27.20 -20.13
N THR A 40 -9.08 -26.60 -20.70
CA THR A 40 -8.71 -25.22 -20.39
C THR A 40 -9.57 -24.27 -21.22
N LEU A 41 -10.32 -23.39 -20.56
CA LEU A 41 -11.21 -22.40 -21.19
C LEU A 41 -10.55 -21.02 -21.29
N PHE A 42 -9.63 -20.72 -20.38
CA PHE A 42 -8.86 -19.48 -20.35
C PHE A 42 -7.51 -19.76 -19.71
N TYR A 43 -6.47 -19.11 -20.23
CA TYR A 43 -5.13 -19.18 -19.69
C TYR A 43 -4.46 -17.82 -19.82
N LYS A 44 -3.96 -17.31 -18.71
CA LYS A 44 -3.11 -16.12 -18.67
C LYS A 44 -1.94 -16.39 -17.75
N ASP A 45 -0.74 -16.27 -18.31
CA ASP A 45 0.52 -16.37 -17.58
C ASP A 45 0.82 -15.01 -16.95
N GLU A 46 0.70 -14.92 -15.63
CA GLU A 46 0.89 -13.69 -14.86
C GLU A 46 2.34 -13.59 -14.35
N GLY A 47 2.93 -14.70 -13.89
CA GLY A 47 4.33 -14.81 -13.49
C GLY A 47 4.82 -13.71 -12.54
N PHE A 48 4.07 -13.39 -11.49
CA PHE A 48 4.42 -12.29 -10.61
C PHE A 48 5.74 -12.59 -9.86
N LYS A 49 6.50 -11.53 -9.57
CA LYS A 49 7.70 -11.59 -8.73
C LYS A 49 7.35 -11.19 -7.32
N ASP A 50 8.10 -11.71 -6.35
CA ASP A 50 8.00 -11.23 -4.98
C ASP A 50 8.26 -9.72 -4.92
N ALA A 51 7.55 -9.05 -4.03
CA ALA A 51 7.59 -7.60 -3.87
C ALA A 51 7.71 -7.23 -2.40
N TYR A 52 8.22 -6.03 -2.16
CA TYR A 52 8.37 -5.49 -0.83
C TYR A 52 7.78 -4.10 -0.73
N ARG A 53 7.35 -3.77 0.50
CA ARG A 53 6.89 -2.44 0.87
C ARG A 53 7.71 -1.95 2.05
N ILE A 54 8.32 -0.79 1.91
CA ILE A 54 9.00 -0.09 3.00
C ILE A 54 8.18 1.11 3.42
N ALA A 55 8.04 1.32 4.73
CA ALA A 55 7.34 2.46 5.28
C ALA A 55 8.15 3.09 6.42
N LEU A 56 8.10 4.42 6.49
CA LEU A 56 8.65 5.22 7.57
C LEU A 56 7.67 6.32 7.92
N GLY A 57 7.42 6.52 9.20
CA GLY A 57 6.62 7.63 9.67
C GLY A 57 7.09 8.17 11.01
N THR A 58 6.50 9.29 11.38
CA THR A 58 6.65 9.90 12.69
C THR A 58 5.29 10.25 13.28
N THR A 59 5.20 10.16 14.60
CA THR A 59 4.06 10.59 15.40
C THR A 59 4.53 11.67 16.36
N TYR A 60 3.82 12.80 16.36
CA TYR A 60 4.00 13.91 17.27
C TYR A 60 2.81 14.00 18.23
N TYR A 61 3.05 13.75 19.51
CA TYR A 61 2.08 13.91 20.59
C TYR A 61 2.14 15.36 21.10
N MET A 62 1.32 16.24 20.54
CA MET A 62 1.38 17.69 20.83
C MET A 62 0.99 17.98 22.29
N ASP A 63 -0.18 17.50 22.69
CA ASP A 63 -0.75 17.62 24.04
C ASP A 63 -1.72 16.45 24.32
N ASP A 64 -2.51 16.54 25.39
CA ASP A 64 -3.46 15.50 25.80
C ASP A 64 -4.60 15.28 24.79
N ASN A 65 -4.85 16.26 23.92
CA ASN A 65 -5.93 16.23 22.95
C ASN A 65 -5.42 15.95 21.53
N TRP A 66 -4.28 16.53 21.14
CA TRP A 66 -3.81 16.53 19.75
C TRP A 66 -2.62 15.61 19.52
N THR A 67 -2.77 14.71 18.55
CA THR A 67 -1.67 13.94 17.97
C THR A 67 -1.62 14.16 16.46
N PHE A 68 -0.41 14.29 15.91
CA PHE A 68 -0.18 14.43 14.47
C PHE A 68 0.72 13.32 13.96
N ARG A 69 0.46 12.86 12.73
CA ARG A 69 1.21 11.79 12.08
C ARG A 69 1.54 12.18 10.66
N THR A 70 2.72 11.79 10.21
CA THR A 70 3.10 11.83 8.80
C THR A 70 3.92 10.60 8.46
N GLY A 71 3.86 10.17 7.20
CA GLY A 71 4.60 9.00 6.76
C GLY A 71 4.81 8.98 5.25
N ILE A 72 5.85 8.25 4.87
CA ILE A 72 6.19 7.92 3.50
C ILE A 72 6.29 6.41 3.36
N ALA A 73 5.82 5.87 2.24
CA ALA A 73 6.05 4.47 1.92
C ALA A 73 6.36 4.29 0.44
N PHE A 74 7.16 3.28 0.14
CA PHE A 74 7.44 2.83 -1.21
C PHE A 74 7.03 1.36 -1.33
N ASP A 75 6.32 1.05 -2.41
CA ASP A 75 5.79 -0.27 -2.71
C ASP A 75 6.28 -0.69 -4.10
N ASP A 76 7.07 -1.76 -4.15
CA ASP A 76 7.62 -2.34 -5.39
C ASP A 76 6.52 -3.13 -6.12
N SER A 77 6.40 -2.95 -7.43
CA SER A 77 5.42 -3.67 -8.24
C SER A 77 5.74 -5.17 -8.29
N PRO A 78 4.78 -6.06 -7.95
CA PRO A 78 4.99 -7.50 -8.12
C PRO A 78 4.88 -7.95 -9.58
N VAL A 79 4.52 -7.06 -10.51
CA VAL A 79 4.32 -7.40 -11.91
C VAL A 79 5.59 -7.10 -12.71
N PRO A 80 6.26 -8.12 -13.29
CA PRO A 80 7.39 -7.89 -14.18
C PRO A 80 6.99 -6.97 -15.35
N ALA A 81 7.88 -6.08 -15.78
CA ALA A 81 7.56 -5.07 -16.79
C ALA A 81 7.04 -5.67 -18.11
N ASN A 82 7.51 -6.86 -18.48
CA ASN A 82 7.09 -7.60 -19.69
C ASN A 82 5.78 -8.40 -19.52
N LYS A 83 5.19 -8.42 -18.32
CA LYS A 83 3.92 -9.10 -18.00
C LYS A 83 2.84 -8.15 -17.50
N ARG A 84 3.09 -6.84 -17.56
CA ARG A 84 2.06 -5.84 -17.28
C ARG A 84 0.92 -5.97 -18.28
N SER A 85 -0.29 -5.74 -17.81
CA SER A 85 -1.49 -5.75 -18.65
C SER A 85 -2.30 -4.51 -18.31
N ILE A 86 -3.02 -3.97 -19.30
CA ILE A 86 -3.87 -2.79 -19.07
C ILE A 86 -5.02 -3.09 -18.09
N SER A 87 -5.40 -4.36 -17.91
CA SER A 87 -6.44 -4.75 -16.95
C SER A 87 -5.99 -4.62 -15.50
N ILE A 88 -4.67 -4.69 -15.25
CA ILE A 88 -4.04 -4.50 -13.94
C ILE A 88 -2.82 -3.60 -14.16
N PRO A 89 -3.02 -2.27 -14.26
CA PRO A 89 -1.93 -1.32 -14.46
C PRO A 89 -1.15 -1.16 -13.15
N ASP A 90 -0.29 -2.13 -12.88
CA ASP A 90 0.55 -2.16 -11.70
C ASP A 90 1.90 -1.47 -11.98
N GLN A 91 2.30 -0.64 -11.04
CA GLN A 91 3.51 0.17 -11.07
C GLN A 91 3.96 0.42 -9.64
N ASP A 92 5.23 0.79 -9.47
CA ASP A 92 5.76 1.18 -8.17
C ASP A 92 5.00 2.38 -7.62
N ARG A 93 4.70 2.35 -6.33
CA ARG A 93 3.85 3.37 -5.67
C ARG A 93 4.63 4.08 -4.58
N LEU A 94 4.67 5.40 -4.67
CA LEU A 94 5.08 6.27 -3.58
C LEU A 94 3.85 6.79 -2.84
N TRP A 95 3.86 6.63 -1.52
CA TRP A 95 2.81 7.12 -0.63
C TRP A 95 3.33 8.28 0.20
N LEU A 96 2.54 9.34 0.28
CA LEU A 96 2.73 10.44 1.22
C LEU A 96 1.46 10.57 2.05
N SER A 97 1.58 10.46 3.36
CA SER A 97 0.45 10.40 4.28
C SER A 97 0.57 11.42 5.38
N ALA A 98 -0.54 12.02 5.77
CA ALA A 98 -0.66 12.88 6.94
C ALA A 98 -1.95 12.54 7.68
N GLY A 99 -1.95 12.73 8.99
CA GLY A 99 -3.13 12.49 9.80
C GLY A 99 -3.05 13.13 11.17
N THR A 100 -4.20 13.16 11.84
CA THR A 100 -4.33 13.71 13.18
C THR A 100 -5.32 12.88 13.99
N THR A 101 -5.10 12.85 15.30
CA THR A 101 -6.07 12.40 16.29
C THR A 101 -6.46 13.58 17.14
N TYR A 102 -7.75 13.72 17.40
CA TYR A 102 -8.28 14.56 18.46
C TYR A 102 -8.94 13.69 19.54
N ALA A 103 -8.37 13.67 20.74
CA ALA A 103 -8.95 13.05 21.91
C ALA A 103 -9.86 14.07 22.62
N PHE A 104 -11.15 13.73 22.74
CA PHE A 104 -12.11 14.53 23.51
C PHE A 104 -11.84 14.40 25.00
N ASN A 105 -11.50 13.18 25.42
CA ASN A 105 -11.12 12.80 26.78
C ASN A 105 -10.30 11.50 26.71
N LYS A 106 -10.08 10.84 27.85
CA LYS A 106 -9.30 9.59 27.92
C LYS A 106 -9.99 8.40 27.24
N ASP A 107 -11.30 8.49 27.04
CA ASP A 107 -12.14 7.37 26.63
C ASP A 107 -12.58 7.51 25.16
N ALA A 108 -12.60 8.72 24.60
CA ALA A 108 -13.12 9.00 23.26
C ALA A 108 -12.18 9.85 22.41
N SER A 109 -11.97 9.43 21.16
CA SER A 109 -11.18 10.18 20.17
C SER A 109 -11.66 10.00 18.74
N VAL A 110 -11.25 10.90 17.85
CA VAL A 110 -11.42 10.79 16.40
C VAL A 110 -10.07 10.87 15.71
N ASP A 111 -9.87 10.00 14.72
CA ASP A 111 -8.75 10.04 13.79
C ASP A 111 -9.22 10.53 12.43
N VAL A 112 -8.42 11.40 11.80
CA VAL A 112 -8.59 11.80 10.40
C VAL A 112 -7.26 11.63 9.68
N GLY A 113 -7.29 11.00 8.51
CA GLY A 113 -6.11 10.74 7.71
C GLY A 113 -6.32 11.05 6.23
N VAL A 114 -5.25 11.47 5.59
CA VAL A 114 -5.18 11.67 4.14
C VAL A 114 -3.88 11.06 3.61
N SER A 115 -3.98 10.39 2.47
CA SER A 115 -2.82 9.88 1.75
C SER A 115 -2.90 10.22 0.27
N TYR A 116 -1.77 10.64 -0.27
CA TYR A 116 -1.55 10.75 -1.70
C TYR A 116 -0.67 9.59 -2.15
N MET A 117 -1.13 8.87 -3.17
CA MET A 117 -0.37 7.79 -3.79
C MET A 117 -0.06 8.17 -5.23
N HIS A 118 1.21 8.15 -5.59
CA HIS A 118 1.68 8.37 -6.95
C HIS A 118 2.29 7.08 -7.50
N GLY A 119 1.71 6.58 -8.59
CA GLY A 119 2.25 5.47 -9.35
C GLY A 119 3.22 5.96 -10.41
N GLN A 120 4.36 5.29 -10.56
CA GLN A 120 5.31 5.59 -11.62
C GLN A 120 4.69 5.37 -13.02
N LYS A 121 5.12 6.18 -13.99
CA LYS A 121 4.76 5.99 -15.40
C LYS A 121 5.39 4.70 -15.94
N VAL A 122 4.58 3.84 -16.52
CA VAL A 122 5.04 2.57 -17.09
C VAL A 122 4.56 2.39 -18.52
N ASN A 123 5.40 1.79 -19.35
CA ASN A 123 5.01 1.30 -20.66
C ASN A 123 4.46 -0.13 -20.49
N ILE A 124 3.39 -0.43 -21.21
CA ILE A 124 2.75 -1.75 -21.24
C ILE A 124 2.74 -2.22 -22.69
N GLU A 125 3.33 -3.38 -22.94
CA GLU A 125 3.30 -4.05 -24.24
C GLU A 125 2.40 -5.28 -24.12
N GLU A 126 1.25 -5.26 -24.78
CA GLU A 126 0.25 -6.33 -24.69
C GLU A 126 -0.22 -6.72 -26.10
N GLY A 127 0.25 -7.86 -26.59
CA GLY A 127 0.05 -8.28 -27.98
C GLY A 127 0.72 -7.33 -28.97
N PRO A 128 0.03 -6.87 -30.03
CA PRO A 128 0.59 -5.93 -31.02
C PRO A 128 0.51 -4.45 -30.57
N TYR A 129 0.10 -4.18 -29.32
CA TYR A 129 -0.20 -2.83 -28.86
C TYR A 129 0.78 -2.35 -27.78
N THR A 130 1.06 -1.04 -27.82
CA THR A 130 1.88 -0.36 -26.81
C THR A 130 1.07 0.74 -26.14
N PHE A 131 1.04 0.73 -24.81
CA PHE A 131 0.32 1.70 -23.98
C PHE A 131 1.25 2.39 -23.00
N LYS A 132 0.84 3.57 -22.55
CA LYS A 132 1.45 4.29 -21.43
C LYS A 132 0.44 4.40 -20.31
N SER A 133 0.77 3.88 -19.13
CA SER A 133 -0.05 3.97 -17.93
C SER A 133 0.56 4.97 -16.95
N GLU A 134 -0.31 5.79 -16.35
CA GLU A 134 0.00 6.70 -15.24
C GLU A 134 -1.16 6.63 -14.24
N GLY A 135 -0.83 6.53 -12.95
CA GLY A 135 -1.83 6.43 -11.88
C GLY A 135 -1.54 7.36 -10.72
N LYS A 136 -2.57 8.01 -10.19
CA LYS A 136 -2.53 8.72 -8.92
C LYS A 136 -3.82 8.50 -8.16
N ALA A 137 -3.73 8.41 -6.83
CA ALA A 137 -4.89 8.22 -5.98
C ALA A 137 -4.81 9.14 -4.75
N TRP A 138 -5.98 9.56 -4.29
CA TRP A 138 -6.16 10.23 -3.01
C TRP A 138 -7.02 9.33 -2.12
N LEU A 139 -6.59 9.14 -0.88
CA LEU A 139 -7.29 8.38 0.13
C LEU A 139 -7.61 9.32 1.29
N TYR A 140 -8.84 9.22 1.79
CA TYR A 140 -9.34 9.96 2.95
C TYR A 140 -9.97 8.96 3.90
N GLY A 141 -9.69 9.08 5.19
CA GLY A 141 -10.22 8.20 6.21
C GLY A 141 -10.58 8.97 7.47
N ALA A 142 -11.64 8.53 8.14
CA ALA A 142 -12.01 8.99 9.46
C ALA A 142 -12.37 7.77 10.33
N ASN A 143 -11.98 7.81 11.60
CA ASN A 143 -12.27 6.75 12.56
C ASN A 143 -12.67 7.35 13.91
N PHE A 144 -13.53 6.65 14.66
CA PHE A 144 -13.92 7.02 16.02
C PHE A 144 -13.54 5.88 16.95
N ASN A 145 -12.88 6.21 18.05
CA ASN A 145 -12.42 5.24 19.06
C ASN A 145 -13.13 5.51 20.38
N TYR A 146 -13.54 4.44 21.08
CA TYR A 146 -14.11 4.50 22.42
C TYR A 146 -13.58 3.38 23.32
N ALA A 147 -13.19 3.70 24.55
CA ALA A 147 -12.78 2.75 25.60
C ALA A 147 -13.82 2.68 26.73
N PHE A 148 -14.09 1.48 27.24
CA PHE A 148 -15.04 1.20 28.33
C PHE A 148 -14.35 0.98 29.68
#